data_AF-A0A8J5BIH6-F1
#
_entry.id   AF-A0A8J5BIH6-F1
#
_cell.length_a   1.000
_cell.length_b   1.000
_cell.length_c   1.000
_cell.angle_alpha   90.00
_cell.angle_beta   90.00
_cell.angle_gamma   90.00
#
_symmetry.space_group_name_H-M   'P 1'
#
loop_
_entity.id
_entity.type
_entity.pdbx_description
1 polymer ?
#
loop_
_entity_poly.entity_id
_entity_poly.type
_entity_poly.pdbx_seq_one_letter_code
_entity_poly.pdbx_strand_id
1 'polypeptide(L)' 'MAKPQFFLFLSLEIISATALVVLGQSSSGDSMTPNSSLIDGQTLISAGGVFQLGFFSPDQDRRMDI' A
#
# COMPACT_ATOMS: atom_id res chain seq x y z
N MET A 1 4.65 -21.45 33.77
CA MET A 1 5.26 -20.10 33.92
C MET A 1 6.18 -19.88 32.72
N ALA A 2 5.78 -19.04 31.76
CA ALA A 2 6.59 -18.80 30.57
C ALA A 2 7.85 -18.02 30.95
N LYS A 3 8.99 -18.38 30.35
CA LYS A 3 10.29 -17.74 30.65
C LYS A 3 10.33 -16.33 30.05
N PRO A 4 11.00 -15.36 30.68
CA PRO A 4 11.04 -13.96 30.23
C PRO A 4 11.56 -13.80 28.80
N GLN A 5 12.46 -14.68 28.36
CA GLN A 5 13.01 -14.70 27.00
C GLN A 5 11.94 -14.93 25.92
N PHE A 6 10.91 -15.73 26.21
CA PHE A 6 9.81 -16.01 25.28
C PHE A 6 9.05 -14.74 24.89
N PHE A 7 8.86 -13.82 25.84
CA PHE A 7 8.13 -12.58 25.59
C PHE A 7 8.91 -11.59 24.74
N LEU A 8 10.26 -11.60 24.80
CA LEU A 8 11.11 -10.74 23.97
C LEU A 8 11.11 -11.20 22.50
N PHE A 9 11.15 -12.51 22.27
CA PHE A 9 11.05 -13.04 20.91
C PHE A 9 9.68 -12.77 20.30
N LEU A 10 8.61 -12.99 21.07
CA LEU A 10 7.25 -12.75 20.61
C LEU A 10 7.00 -11.27 20.29
N SER A 11 7.51 -10.34 21.10
CA SER A 11 7.36 -8.92 20.81
C SER A 11 8.15 -8.48 19.58
N LEU A 12 9.36 -9.00 19.37
CA LEU A 12 10.18 -8.67 18.19
C LEU A 12 9.51 -9.14 16.89
N GLU A 13 8.92 -10.33 16.89
CA GLU A 13 8.17 -10.86 15.75
C GLU A 13 6.94 -10.01 15.44
N ILE A 14 6.18 -9.60 16.47
CA ILE A 14 5.04 -8.70 16.33
C ILE A 14 5.48 -7.31 15.79
N ILE A 15 6.59 -6.76 16.28
CA ILE A 15 7.13 -5.46 15.82
C ILE A 15 7.55 -5.55 14.35
N SER A 16 8.21 -6.64 13.94
CA SER A 16 8.61 -6.87 12.55
C SER A 16 7.38 -6.95 11.62
N ALA A 17 6.37 -7.74 12.00
CA ALA A 17 5.14 -7.88 11.22
C ALA A 17 4.39 -6.55 11.07
N THR A 18 4.29 -5.77 12.15
CA THR A 18 3.63 -4.46 12.11
C THR A 18 4.43 -3.41 11.32
N ALA A 19 5.76 -3.40 11.42
CA ALA A 19 6.61 -2.52 10.62
C ALA A 19 6.45 -2.77 9.12
N LEU A 20 6.43 -4.03 8.69
CA LEU A 20 6.20 -4.38 7.28
C LEU A 20 4.83 -3.90 6.79
N VAL A 21 3.78 -4.07 7.60
CA VAL A 21 2.43 -3.60 7.26
C VAL A 21 2.39 -2.08 7.13
N VAL A 22 3.01 -1.33 8.06
CA VAL A 22 3.03 0.15 8.04
C VAL A 22 3.81 0.69 6.84
N LEU A 23 4.96 0.11 6.51
CA LEU A 23 5.77 0.53 5.37
C LEU A 23 5.10 0.22 4.02
N GLY A 24 4.16 -0.72 3.99
CA GLY A 24 3.34 -1.04 2.80
C GLY A 24 2.11 -0.15 2.64
N GLN A 25 1.79 0.73 3.58
CA GLN A 25 0.60 1.58 3.48
C GLN A 25 0.87 2.80 2.60
N SER A 26 0.50 2.73 1.32
CA SER A 26 0.32 3.93 0.52
C SER A 26 -0.93 4.66 1.01
N SER A 27 -0.77 5.75 1.76
CA SER A 27 -1.89 6.62 2.15
C SER A 27 -2.43 7.33 0.92
N SER A 28 -3.41 6.71 0.30
CA SER A 28 -4.13 7.26 -0.84
C SER A 28 -5.28 8.11 -0.30
N GLY A 29 -5.18 9.43 -0.45
CA GLY A 29 -6.27 10.33 -0.10
C GLY A 29 -7.50 10.09 -0.97
N ASP A 30 -8.67 10.49 -0.50
CA ASP A 30 -9.91 10.48 -1.28
C ASP A 30 -10.13 11.76 -2.09
N SER A 31 -9.25 12.75 -1.90
CA SER A 31 -9.30 14.06 -2.53
C SER A 31 -7.91 14.57 -2.92
N MET A 32 -7.88 15.45 -3.93
CA MET A 32 -6.67 16.16 -4.37
C MET A 32 -6.89 17.67 -4.25
N THR A 33 -5.82 18.38 -3.90
CA THR A 33 -5.81 19.84 -3.91
C THR A 33 -5.61 20.37 -5.33
N PRO A 34 -6.11 21.58 -5.66
CA PRO A 34 -5.78 22.20 -6.94
C PRO A 34 -4.26 22.29 -7.17
N ASN A 35 -3.83 22.05 -8.40
CA ASN A 35 -2.42 22.03 -8.82
C ASN A 35 -1.56 20.89 -8.25
N SER A 36 -2.14 19.90 -7.55
CA SER A 36 -1.41 18.66 -7.24
C SER A 36 -1.47 17.70 -8.43
N SER A 37 -0.32 17.18 -8.85
CA SER A 37 -0.25 16.19 -9.93
C SER A 37 -0.34 14.77 -9.36
N LEU A 38 -1.21 13.95 -9.95
CA LEU A 38 -1.17 12.50 -9.79
C LEU A 38 -0.13 11.96 -10.78
N ILE A 39 0.81 11.14 -10.32
CA ILE A 39 1.86 10.55 -11.19
C ILE A 39 1.65 9.04 -11.31
N ASP A 40 2.29 8.40 -12.28
CA ASP A 40 2.23 6.95 -12.45
C ASP A 40 2.56 6.20 -11.15
N GLY A 41 1.76 5.17 -10.86
CA GLY A 41 1.85 4.39 -9.62
C GLY A 41 1.17 5.03 -8.40
N GLN A 42 0.76 6.29 -8.46
CA GLN A 42 -0.10 6.88 -7.42
C GLN A 42 -1.57 6.63 -7.71
N THR A 43 -2.35 6.49 -6.64
CA THR A 43 -3.81 6.33 -6.72
C THR A 43 -4.51 7.15 -5.64
N LEU A 44 -5.78 7.47 -5.87
CA LEU A 44 -6.75 7.96 -4.87
C LEU A 44 -7.78 6.88 -4.60
N ILE A 45 -8.14 6.68 -3.34
CA ILE A 45 -9.15 5.71 -2.93
C ILE A 45 -10.32 6.51 -2.37
N SER A 46 -11.51 6.33 -2.95
CA SER A 46 -12.73 7.02 -2.50
C SER A 46 -12.99 6.79 -1.02
N ALA A 47 -13.66 7.73 -0.35
CA ALA A 47 -14.19 7.50 0.99
C ALA A 47 -15.00 6.18 1.04
N GLY A 48 -14.57 5.25 1.89
CA GLY A 48 -15.17 3.91 2.01
C GLY A 48 -14.52 2.82 1.15
N GLY A 49 -13.49 3.12 0.35
CA GLY A 49 -12.66 2.11 -0.30
C GLY A 49 -13.26 1.43 -1.54
N VAL A 50 -14.34 1.97 -2.11
CA VAL A 50 -15.11 1.31 -3.18
C VAL A 50 -14.51 1.57 -4.57
N PHE A 51 -14.02 2.79 -4.81
CA PHE A 51 -13.50 3.21 -6.10
C PHE A 51 -12.04 3.66 -5.96
N GLN A 52 -11.25 3.41 -7.01
CA GLN A 52 -9.87 3.86 -7.11
C GLN A 52 -9.68 4.68 -8.39
N LEU A 53 -8.97 5.80 -8.27
CA LEU A 53 -8.59 6.67 -9.38
C LEU A 53 -7.06 6.66 -9.52
N GLY A 54 -6.55 6.42 -10.72
CA GLY A 54 -5.12 6.36 -10.99
C GLY A 54 -4.84 6.21 -12.48
N PHE A 55 -3.57 6.24 -12.84
CA PHE A 55 -3.12 5.87 -14.18
C PHE A 55 -2.89 4.37 -14.21
N PHE A 56 -3.88 3.64 -14.71
CA PHE A 56 -3.81 2.20 -14.87
C PHE A 56 -3.32 1.89 -16.29
N SER A 57 -2.18 1.22 -16.38
CA SER A 57 -1.73 0.66 -17.65
C SER A 57 -2.49 -0.63 -17.92
N PRO A 58 -3.22 -0.77 -19.03
CA PRO A 58 -3.65 -2.09 -19.47
C PRO A 58 -2.40 -2.94 -19.69
N ASP A 59 -2.42 -4.20 -19.27
CA ASP A 59 -1.26 -5.10 -19.31
C ASP A 59 -0.46 -4.98 -20.63
N GLN A 60 0.86 -5.06 -20.53
CA GLN A 60 1.83 -4.96 -21.64
C GLN A 60 1.71 -6.07 -22.70
N ASP A 61 0.58 -6.77 -22.82
CA ASP A 61 0.36 -7.81 -23.82
C ASP A 61 -0.57 -7.33 -24.94
N ARG A 62 -0.02 -6.46 -25.78
CA ARG A 62 -0.27 -6.55 -27.23
C ARG A 62 1.05 -6.42 -27.96
N ARG A 63 1.88 -7.47 -27.84
CA ARG A 63 2.77 -7.85 -28.94
C ARG A 63 1.84 -8.12 -30.13
N MET A 64 1.67 -7.08 -30.96
CA MET A 64 1.12 -7.21 -32.30
C MET A 64 2.34 -7.26 -33.21
N ASP A 65 2.94 -8.44 -33.23
CA ASP A 65 3.81 -8.89 -34.30
C ASP A 65 2.97 -8.93 -35.59
N ILE A 66 3.08 -7.85 -36.37
CA ILE A 66 2.68 -7.78 -37.78
C ILE A 66 3.87 -7.26 -38.56
#